data_AF-A0A445JW55-F1
#
_entry.id   AF-A0A445JW55-F1
#
_cell.length_a   1.000
_cell.length_b   1.000
_cell.length_c   1.000
_cell.angle_alpha   90.00
_cell.angle_beta   90.00
_cell.angle_gamma   90.00
#
_symmetry.space_group_name_H-M   'P 1'
#
loop_
_entity.id
_entity.type
_entity.pdbx_description
1 polymer ?
#
loop_
_entity_poly.entity_id
_entity_poly.type
_entity_poly.pdbx_seq_one_letter_code
_entity_poly.pdbx_strand_id
1 'polypeptide(L)'
;MGEAKGKEEEVLASVHSTVFKESESLDGKCVKIEGYDFNRGVNYPLLLSSMVTTGFQASNLGDAIQVVNQMLDWRLVDEPVAEDCSDQERDLEYRKSVTCKVFLGFTSNLISSGVRDTVRFLLQHRMVDVVVTTTGGIEEDLIKCLAPTYKGDFSLPGAYLRSKGLNRIGNLLVPNDNYCKFEDWIIPIFDQMLGEQNNENVLWTPSKLIARLGKEIKNESSYLYWAYKNNIPVFCPGLTDGSLGDMLYFHSFRNPGLIVDIVQDIRAMNGEAVHASPRKTGMIILGGGLPKHHICNANMMRNGADYAVFINTAQEYDGSDSGARPDEAVSWGKIRDSAQTVKVHCDATIAFPLLVAETFASRVKPPH
;
A
#
# COMPACT_ATOMS: atom_id res chain seq x y z
N MET A 1 -51.65 42.49 24.26
CA MET A 1 -51.47 41.13 24.82
C MET A 1 -51.83 40.02 23.83
N GLY A 2 -52.88 40.15 23.00
CA GLY A 2 -53.25 39.11 22.02
C GLY A 2 -52.27 38.90 20.85
N GLU A 3 -51.71 39.97 20.27
CA GLU A 3 -50.78 39.86 19.13
C GLU A 3 -49.41 39.25 19.48
N ALA A 4 -48.94 39.43 20.72
CA ALA A 4 -47.69 38.82 21.19
C ALA A 4 -47.82 37.30 21.36
N LYS A 5 -48.98 36.84 21.83
CA LYS A 5 -49.31 35.41 21.99
C LYS A 5 -49.47 34.69 20.65
N GLY A 6 -50.13 35.33 19.67
CA GLY A 6 -50.29 34.77 18.32
C GLY A 6 -48.97 34.64 17.56
N LYS A 7 -48.06 35.63 17.69
CA LYS A 7 -46.70 35.54 17.15
C LYS A 7 -45.88 34.43 17.83
N GLU A 8 -46.04 34.25 19.13
CA GLU A 8 -45.36 33.19 19.88
C GLU A 8 -45.85 31.80 19.46
N GLU A 9 -47.16 31.63 19.22
CA GLU A 9 -47.75 30.39 18.71
C GLU A 9 -47.31 30.08 17.26
N GLU A 10 -47.24 31.08 16.38
CA GLU A 10 -46.71 30.91 15.01
C GLU A 10 -45.22 30.53 15.02
N VAL A 11 -44.43 31.17 15.88
CA VAL A 11 -43.00 30.83 16.05
C VAL A 11 -42.85 29.40 16.57
N LEU A 12 -43.66 28.98 17.56
CA LEU A 12 -43.65 27.62 18.08
C LEU A 12 -44.09 26.59 17.02
N ALA A 13 -45.10 26.89 16.20
CA ALA A 13 -45.52 26.03 15.11
C ALA A 13 -44.43 25.88 14.03
N SER A 14 -43.70 26.97 13.72
CA SER A 14 -42.56 26.95 12.82
C SER A 14 -41.40 26.09 13.36
N VAL A 15 -41.04 26.27 14.63
CA VAL A 15 -40.03 25.43 15.30
C VAL A 15 -40.47 23.97 15.32
N HIS A 16 -41.73 23.69 15.62
CA HIS A 16 -42.27 22.33 15.61
C HIS A 16 -42.17 21.69 14.21
N SER A 17 -42.57 22.40 13.16
CA SER A 17 -42.47 21.89 11.78
C SER A 17 -41.01 21.66 11.33
N THR A 18 -40.08 22.46 11.85
CA THR A 18 -38.65 22.31 11.59
C THR A 18 -38.08 21.08 12.28
N VAL A 19 -38.47 20.83 13.53
CA VAL A 19 -37.97 19.72 14.35
C VAL A 19 -38.62 18.38 13.96
N PHE A 20 -39.91 18.38 13.64
CA PHE A 20 -40.70 17.16 13.36
C PHE A 20 -41.03 17.01 11.88
N LYS A 21 -40.06 17.32 11.02
CA LYS A 21 -40.19 17.09 9.57
C LYS A 21 -40.30 15.58 9.32
N GLU A 22 -41.31 15.17 8.55
CA GLU A 22 -41.48 13.77 8.15
C GLU A 22 -40.30 13.31 7.28
N SER A 23 -39.79 12.11 7.59
CA SER A 23 -38.70 11.47 6.85
C SER A 23 -39.25 10.46 5.85
N GLU A 24 -38.55 10.29 4.72
CA GLU A 24 -38.78 9.15 3.83
C GLU A 24 -38.38 7.82 4.50
N SER A 25 -38.99 6.71 4.08
CA SER A 25 -38.56 5.37 4.53
C SER A 25 -37.29 4.92 3.80
N LEU A 26 -36.37 4.34 4.59
CA LEU A 26 -35.11 3.74 4.15
C LEU A 26 -35.18 2.20 4.09
N ASP A 27 -36.34 1.60 4.40
CA ASP A 27 -36.51 0.14 4.43
C ASP A 27 -36.23 -0.49 3.06
N GLY A 28 -35.33 -1.48 3.03
CA GLY A 28 -34.90 -2.14 1.79
C GLY A 28 -34.01 -1.30 0.88
N LYS A 29 -33.73 -0.03 1.22
CA LYS A 29 -32.84 0.87 0.46
C LYS A 29 -31.45 0.99 1.10
N CYS A 30 -31.38 0.99 2.42
CA CYS A 30 -30.13 1.17 3.16
C CYS A 30 -29.87 -0.03 4.08
N VAL A 31 -28.60 -0.35 4.25
CA VAL A 31 -28.19 -1.35 5.24
C VAL A 31 -28.35 -0.75 6.63
N LYS A 32 -28.99 -1.49 7.53
CA LYS A 32 -29.19 -1.07 8.92
C LYS A 32 -27.87 -1.15 9.69
N ILE A 33 -27.62 -0.16 10.55
CA ILE A 33 -26.47 -0.19 11.47
C ILE A 33 -26.71 -1.24 12.56
N GLU A 34 -25.82 -2.21 12.63
CA GLU A 34 -25.80 -3.28 13.63
C GLU A 34 -24.36 -3.74 13.84
N GLY A 35 -23.88 -3.69 15.08
CA GLY A 35 -22.56 -4.18 15.46
C GLY A 35 -22.57 -5.67 15.79
N TYR A 36 -21.38 -6.25 15.96
CA TYR A 36 -21.25 -7.64 16.41
C TYR A 36 -21.83 -7.85 17.82
N ASP A 37 -22.74 -8.80 17.96
CA ASP A 37 -23.34 -9.19 19.23
C ASP A 37 -22.47 -10.23 19.97
N PHE A 38 -21.71 -9.78 20.97
CA PHE A 38 -20.86 -10.65 21.79
C PHE A 38 -21.62 -11.66 22.65
N ASN A 39 -22.96 -11.56 22.79
CA ASN A 39 -23.75 -12.64 23.40
C ASN A 39 -23.71 -13.93 22.56
N ARG A 40 -23.31 -13.84 21.27
CA ARG A 40 -23.09 -14.99 20.37
C ARG A 40 -21.71 -15.62 20.54
N GLY A 41 -20.90 -15.16 21.50
CA GLY A 41 -19.52 -15.61 21.75
C GLY A 41 -18.49 -14.84 20.93
N VAL A 42 -17.23 -15.31 20.94
CA VAL A 42 -16.12 -14.67 20.21
C VAL A 42 -15.89 -15.39 18.89
N ASN A 43 -16.24 -14.73 17.78
CA ASN A 43 -16.04 -15.22 16.43
C ASN A 43 -15.43 -14.09 15.57
N TYR A 44 -14.12 -14.18 15.31
CA TYR A 44 -13.39 -13.12 14.60
C TYR A 44 -13.85 -12.92 13.15
N PRO A 45 -14.07 -13.97 12.32
CA PRO A 45 -14.65 -13.79 10.99
C PRO A 45 -15.99 -13.04 11.02
N LEU A 46 -16.90 -13.41 11.93
CA LEU A 46 -18.18 -12.71 12.04
C LEU A 46 -18.02 -11.26 12.55
N LEU A 47 -17.13 -11.04 13.52
CA LEU A 47 -16.79 -9.70 14.01
C LEU A 47 -16.27 -8.81 12.88
N LEU A 48 -15.31 -9.28 12.08
CA LEU A 48 -14.75 -8.53 10.96
C LEU A 48 -15.78 -8.33 9.84
N SER A 49 -16.61 -9.33 9.53
CA SER A 49 -17.69 -9.18 8.55
C SER A 49 -18.74 -8.12 8.94
N SER A 50 -19.00 -7.93 10.24
CA SER A 50 -19.93 -6.92 10.75
C SER A 50 -19.40 -5.49 10.68
N MET A 51 -18.12 -5.29 10.31
CA MET A 51 -17.54 -3.94 10.21
C MET A 51 -18.29 -3.08 9.18
N VAL A 52 -18.76 -3.68 8.08
CA VAL A 52 -19.63 -3.02 7.08
C VAL A 52 -20.85 -2.35 7.72
N THR A 53 -21.47 -3.00 8.70
CA THR A 53 -22.69 -2.52 9.36
C THR A 53 -22.44 -1.76 10.67
N THR A 54 -21.17 -1.55 11.05
CA THR A 54 -20.81 -0.90 12.31
C THR A 54 -20.82 0.63 12.22
N GLY A 55 -20.47 1.20 11.07
CA GLY A 55 -20.41 2.65 10.83
C GLY A 55 -19.00 3.25 10.87
N PHE A 56 -18.87 4.47 10.37
CA PHE A 56 -17.61 5.24 10.30
C PHE A 56 -16.47 4.47 9.62
N GLN A 57 -15.25 4.49 10.18
CA GLN A 57 -14.09 3.81 9.59
C GLN A 57 -14.16 2.29 9.68
N ALA A 58 -15.01 1.73 10.54
CA ALA A 58 -15.27 0.29 10.52
C ALA A 58 -15.95 -0.09 9.19
N SER A 59 -16.98 0.66 8.76
CA SER A 59 -17.61 0.44 7.46
C SER A 59 -16.59 0.56 6.32
N ASN A 60 -15.75 1.59 6.31
CA ASN A 60 -14.70 1.74 5.28
C ASN A 60 -13.69 0.57 5.28
N LEU A 61 -13.34 0.00 6.44
CA LEU A 61 -12.47 -1.19 6.49
C LEU A 61 -13.20 -2.44 5.97
N GLY A 62 -14.49 -2.59 6.30
CA GLY A 62 -15.34 -3.64 5.74
C GLY A 62 -15.47 -3.53 4.22
N ASP A 63 -15.70 -2.33 3.70
CA ASP A 63 -15.75 -2.04 2.26
C ASP A 63 -14.39 -2.30 1.60
N ALA A 64 -13.27 -1.97 2.26
CA ALA A 64 -11.93 -2.30 1.78
C ALA A 64 -11.70 -3.80 1.65
N ILE A 65 -12.16 -4.61 2.61
CA ILE A 65 -12.11 -6.07 2.51
C ILE A 65 -12.93 -6.54 1.29
N GLN A 66 -14.13 -5.99 1.07
CA GLN A 66 -14.96 -6.33 -0.08
C GLN A 66 -14.30 -5.94 -1.42
N VAL A 67 -13.77 -4.73 -1.54
CA VAL A 67 -13.09 -4.24 -2.76
C VAL A 67 -11.86 -5.07 -3.07
N VAL A 68 -11.03 -5.41 -2.08
CA VAL A 68 -9.87 -6.29 -2.28
C VAL A 68 -10.32 -7.70 -2.70
N ASN A 69 -11.39 -8.24 -2.10
CA ASN A 69 -11.90 -9.54 -2.53
C ASN A 69 -12.42 -9.53 -3.97
N GLN A 70 -13.19 -8.50 -4.36
CA GLN A 70 -13.62 -8.32 -5.75
C GLN A 70 -12.44 -8.23 -6.72
N MET A 71 -11.39 -7.48 -6.36
CA MET A 71 -10.17 -7.37 -7.14
C MET A 71 -9.46 -8.72 -7.33
N LEU A 72 -9.40 -9.54 -6.27
CA LEU A 72 -8.73 -10.85 -6.29
C LEU A 72 -9.56 -11.95 -6.96
N ASP A 73 -10.89 -11.82 -6.92
CA ASP A 73 -11.82 -12.78 -7.53
C ASP A 73 -12.07 -12.48 -9.01
N TRP A 74 -11.89 -11.22 -9.45
CA TRP A 74 -12.06 -10.83 -10.85
C TRP A 74 -11.21 -11.66 -11.81
N ARG A 75 -11.83 -12.09 -12.91
CA ARG A 75 -11.20 -12.73 -14.06
C ARG A 75 -11.65 -12.06 -15.35
N LEU A 76 -10.85 -12.17 -16.41
CA LEU A 76 -11.25 -11.65 -17.72
C LEU A 76 -12.53 -12.32 -18.25
N VAL A 77 -12.82 -13.57 -17.86
CA VAL A 77 -14.05 -14.27 -18.25
C VAL A 77 -15.32 -13.59 -17.74
N ASP A 78 -15.23 -12.77 -16.69
CA ASP A 78 -16.36 -12.02 -16.13
C ASP A 78 -16.75 -10.81 -16.99
N GLU A 79 -15.86 -10.38 -17.90
CA GLU A 79 -16.10 -9.29 -18.83
C GLU A 79 -16.73 -9.79 -20.14
N PRO A 80 -17.48 -8.95 -20.86
CA PRO A 80 -17.88 -9.27 -22.23
C PRO A 80 -16.64 -9.44 -23.13
N VAL A 81 -16.78 -10.26 -24.17
CA VAL A 81 -15.74 -10.39 -25.21
C VAL A 81 -15.82 -9.16 -26.10
N ALA A 82 -14.77 -8.35 -26.14
CA ALA A 82 -14.70 -7.19 -27.02
C ALA A 82 -14.64 -7.63 -28.49
N GLU A 83 -15.29 -6.89 -29.40
CA GLU A 83 -15.35 -7.26 -30.82
C GLU A 83 -13.97 -7.23 -31.49
N ASP A 84 -13.09 -6.34 -31.04
CA ASP A 84 -11.74 -6.09 -31.54
C ASP A 84 -10.64 -6.84 -30.77
N CYS A 85 -11.00 -7.76 -29.86
CA CYS A 85 -10.02 -8.55 -29.12
C CYS A 85 -9.35 -9.63 -29.98
N SER A 86 -8.13 -10.01 -29.57
CA SER A 86 -7.35 -11.06 -30.23
C SER A 86 -8.00 -12.44 -30.10
N ASP A 87 -7.67 -13.38 -31.00
CA ASP A 87 -8.17 -14.77 -30.92
C ASP A 87 -7.83 -15.43 -29.57
N GLN A 88 -6.68 -15.09 -28.99
CA GLN A 88 -6.29 -15.56 -27.65
C GLN A 88 -7.22 -15.03 -26.56
N GLU A 89 -7.65 -13.77 -26.64
CA GLU A 89 -8.59 -13.16 -25.69
C GLU A 89 -10.02 -13.70 -25.82
N ARG A 90 -10.33 -14.41 -26.91
CA ARG A 90 -11.58 -15.15 -27.09
C ARG A 90 -11.54 -16.55 -26.47
N ASP A 91 -10.35 -17.10 -26.23
CA ASP A 91 -10.18 -18.42 -25.63
C ASP A 91 -10.64 -18.45 -24.17
N LEU A 92 -11.50 -19.41 -23.82
CA LEU A 92 -12.14 -19.48 -22.51
C LEU A 92 -11.13 -19.77 -21.39
N GLU A 93 -10.15 -20.65 -21.63
CA GLU A 93 -9.17 -21.03 -20.61
C GLU A 93 -8.17 -19.90 -20.36
N TYR A 94 -7.74 -19.20 -21.42
CA TYR A 94 -6.98 -17.97 -21.29
C TYR A 94 -7.73 -16.93 -20.45
N ARG A 95 -9.00 -16.64 -20.78
CA ARG A 95 -9.82 -15.67 -20.03
C ARG A 95 -10.00 -16.04 -18.56
N LYS A 96 -10.14 -17.33 -18.23
CA LYS A 96 -10.18 -17.81 -16.83
C LYS A 96 -8.84 -17.65 -16.10
N SER A 97 -7.72 -17.69 -16.82
CA SER A 97 -6.37 -17.55 -16.26
C SER A 97 -5.96 -16.09 -16.01
N VAL A 98 -6.54 -15.14 -16.73
CA VAL A 98 -6.22 -13.72 -16.62
C VAL A 98 -6.85 -13.14 -15.36
N THR A 99 -5.99 -12.68 -14.44
CA THR A 99 -6.35 -12.07 -13.15
C THR A 99 -6.05 -10.58 -13.12
N CYS A 100 -6.58 -9.87 -12.12
CA CYS A 100 -6.22 -8.47 -11.88
C CYS A 100 -4.72 -8.33 -11.59
N LYS A 101 -4.10 -7.24 -12.04
CA LYS A 101 -2.72 -6.86 -11.71
C LYS A 101 -2.69 -5.96 -10.50
N VAL A 102 -2.09 -6.42 -9.40
CA VAL A 102 -2.13 -5.76 -8.10
C VAL A 102 -0.84 -4.97 -7.85
N PHE A 103 -0.99 -3.66 -7.66
CA PHE A 103 0.06 -2.75 -7.23
C PHE A 103 -0.04 -2.52 -5.72
N LEU A 104 1.04 -2.80 -4.99
CA LEU A 104 1.15 -2.57 -3.56
C LEU A 104 2.11 -1.41 -3.27
N GLY A 105 1.61 -0.36 -2.62
CA GLY A 105 2.41 0.77 -2.16
C GLY A 105 2.50 0.81 -0.64
N PHE A 106 3.67 1.06 -0.08
CA PHE A 106 3.81 1.29 1.36
C PHE A 106 4.95 2.24 1.72
N THR A 107 4.80 2.99 2.81
CA THR A 107 5.84 3.87 3.37
C THR A 107 6.87 3.09 4.19
N SER A 108 8.08 3.64 4.32
CA SER A 108 9.22 3.02 5.01
C SER A 108 8.93 2.54 6.43
N ASN A 109 8.23 3.35 7.23
CA ASN A 109 7.91 3.04 8.62
C ASN A 109 7.09 1.74 8.79
N LEU A 110 6.37 1.30 7.76
CA LEU A 110 5.63 0.03 7.81
C LEU A 110 6.58 -1.17 7.75
N ILE A 111 7.73 -1.05 7.09
CA ILE A 111 8.79 -2.05 7.11
C ILE A 111 9.60 -1.99 8.40
N SER A 112 9.79 -0.80 8.99
CA SER A 112 10.33 -0.69 10.36
C SER A 112 9.41 -1.39 11.38
N SER A 113 8.10 -1.41 11.15
CA SER A 113 7.11 -2.12 11.98
C SER A 113 7.05 -3.64 11.73
N GLY A 114 6.09 -4.31 12.38
CA GLY A 114 5.76 -5.73 12.13
C GLY A 114 4.98 -5.98 10.82
N VAL A 115 4.44 -4.92 10.18
CA VAL A 115 3.76 -5.04 8.88
C VAL A 115 4.70 -5.59 7.78
N ARG A 116 6.02 -5.48 7.97
CA ARG A 116 7.03 -6.18 7.17
C ARG A 116 6.68 -7.66 6.93
N ASP A 117 6.24 -8.37 7.96
CA ASP A 117 5.98 -9.81 7.85
C ASP A 117 4.70 -10.09 7.04
N THR A 118 3.72 -9.19 7.13
CA THR A 118 2.51 -9.19 6.30
C THR A 118 2.86 -8.93 4.84
N VAL A 119 3.71 -7.94 4.55
CA VAL A 119 4.20 -7.65 3.18
C VAL A 119 4.99 -8.85 2.63
N ARG A 120 5.92 -9.40 3.42
CA ARG A 120 6.69 -10.60 3.08
C ARG A 120 5.79 -11.77 2.72
N PHE A 121 4.72 -12.01 3.48
CA PHE A 121 3.74 -13.06 3.17
C PHE A 121 3.12 -12.86 1.78
N LEU A 122 2.66 -11.65 1.45
CA LEU A 122 2.08 -11.37 0.13
C LEU A 122 3.06 -11.65 -1.02
N LEU A 123 4.32 -11.24 -0.86
CA LEU A 123 5.33 -11.44 -1.90
C LEU A 123 5.80 -12.90 -2.00
N GLN A 124 5.94 -13.58 -0.86
CA GLN A 124 6.29 -15.01 -0.78
C GLN A 124 5.29 -15.87 -1.56
N HIS A 125 3.99 -15.55 -1.43
CA HIS A 125 2.90 -16.28 -2.06
C HIS A 125 2.45 -15.71 -3.41
N ARG A 126 3.21 -14.79 -4.02
CA ARG A 126 2.92 -14.19 -5.34
C ARG A 126 1.53 -13.55 -5.44
N MET A 127 1.12 -12.86 -4.37
CA MET A 127 -0.21 -12.28 -4.26
C MET A 127 -0.31 -10.83 -4.78
N VAL A 128 0.84 -10.22 -5.08
CA VAL A 128 0.94 -8.89 -5.66
C VAL A 128 1.90 -8.94 -6.85
N ASP A 129 1.69 -8.08 -7.83
CA ASP A 129 2.46 -8.08 -9.08
C ASP A 129 3.55 -7.00 -9.09
N VAL A 130 3.33 -5.86 -8.44
CA VAL A 130 4.24 -4.71 -8.45
C VAL A 130 4.28 -4.06 -7.09
N VAL A 131 5.48 -3.70 -6.61
CA VAL A 131 5.66 -3.01 -5.33
C VAL A 131 6.29 -1.64 -5.53
N VAL A 132 5.82 -0.64 -4.80
CA VAL A 132 6.47 0.66 -4.70
C VAL A 132 6.65 1.04 -3.24
N THR A 133 7.85 1.46 -2.87
CA THR A 133 8.14 1.97 -1.52
C THR A 133 9.15 3.12 -1.55
N THR A 134 9.55 3.61 -0.38
CA THR A 134 10.64 4.58 -0.20
C THR A 134 11.90 3.86 0.30
N THR A 135 13.05 4.54 0.30
CA THR A 135 14.36 3.95 0.63
C THR A 135 14.39 3.25 1.97
N GLY A 136 13.82 3.87 3.01
CA GLY A 136 13.67 3.23 4.32
C GLY A 136 12.91 1.89 4.27
N GLY A 137 11.96 1.73 3.33
CA GLY A 137 11.24 0.47 3.12
C GLY A 137 12.13 -0.63 2.53
N ILE A 138 13.18 -0.25 1.79
CA ILE A 138 14.17 -1.19 1.24
C ILE A 138 15.20 -1.55 2.33
N GLU A 139 15.85 -0.56 2.91
CA GLU A 139 16.99 -0.79 3.80
C GLU A 139 16.60 -1.45 5.12
N GLU A 140 15.45 -1.10 5.71
CA GLU A 140 14.99 -1.69 6.97
C GLU A 140 14.68 -3.19 6.82
N ASP A 141 14.24 -3.65 5.63
CA ASP A 141 14.03 -5.07 5.37
C ASP A 141 15.34 -5.86 5.34
N LEU A 142 16.37 -5.28 4.72
CA LEU A 142 17.71 -5.86 4.62
C LEU A 142 18.39 -5.83 6.00
N ILE A 143 18.36 -4.69 6.67
CA ILE A 143 18.95 -4.48 7.99
C ILE A 143 18.35 -5.45 9.02
N LYS A 144 17.03 -5.69 8.97
CA LYS A 144 16.38 -6.67 9.86
C LYS A 144 16.84 -8.11 9.68
N CYS A 145 17.46 -8.44 8.55
CA CYS A 145 18.13 -9.74 8.36
C CYS A 145 19.50 -9.81 9.05
N LEU A 146 20.10 -8.66 9.37
CA LEU A 146 21.42 -8.53 9.99
C LEU A 146 21.33 -8.28 11.51
N ALA A 147 20.36 -7.48 11.93
CA ALA A 147 20.14 -7.12 13.33
C ALA A 147 18.69 -6.67 13.59
N PRO A 148 18.15 -6.90 14.80
CA PRO A 148 16.75 -6.60 15.11
C PRO A 148 16.48 -5.12 15.35
N THR A 149 15.21 -4.74 15.19
CA THR A 149 14.59 -3.50 15.67
C THR A 149 13.84 -3.78 16.97
N TYR A 150 13.84 -2.84 17.92
CA TYR A 150 13.24 -3.03 19.25
C TYR A 150 12.05 -2.10 19.49
N LYS A 151 11.14 -2.51 20.37
CA LYS A 151 10.09 -1.63 20.90
C LYS A 151 10.72 -0.59 21.84
N GLY A 152 10.34 0.66 21.65
CA GLY A 152 10.63 1.79 22.54
C GLY A 152 9.34 2.57 22.85
N ASP A 153 9.46 3.89 22.93
CA ASP A 153 8.35 4.80 23.21
C ASP A 153 8.52 6.11 22.42
N PHE A 154 7.41 6.72 21.99
CA PHE A 154 7.42 7.97 21.22
C PHE A 154 8.07 9.13 21.98
N SER A 155 7.95 9.14 23.31
CA SER A 155 8.39 10.21 24.20
C SER A 155 9.88 10.15 24.57
N LEU A 156 10.61 9.10 24.15
CA LEU A 156 12.03 8.96 24.49
C LEU A 156 12.85 10.16 23.98
N PRO A 157 13.61 10.86 24.87
CA PRO A 157 14.33 12.09 24.52
C PRO A 157 15.41 11.85 23.46
N GLY A 158 15.37 12.62 22.38
CA GLY A 158 16.30 12.46 21.25
C GLY A 158 17.77 12.63 21.64
N ALA A 159 18.10 13.62 22.48
CA ALA A 159 19.48 13.84 22.93
C ALA A 159 20.03 12.64 23.73
N TYR A 160 19.21 12.03 24.59
CA TYR A 160 19.59 10.84 25.34
C TYR A 160 19.84 9.66 24.40
N LEU A 161 18.92 9.39 23.48
CA LEU A 161 19.06 8.31 22.50
C LEU A 161 20.32 8.49 21.64
N ARG A 162 20.58 9.71 21.15
CA ARG A 162 21.77 10.02 20.37
C ARG A 162 23.06 9.77 21.16
N SER A 163 23.10 10.15 22.45
CA SER A 163 24.25 9.88 23.33
C SER A 163 24.53 8.37 23.53
N LYS A 164 23.54 7.52 23.24
CA LYS A 164 23.63 6.06 23.32
C LYS A 164 23.72 5.38 21.96
N GLY A 165 23.79 6.13 20.85
CA GLY A 165 23.79 5.56 19.51
C GLY A 165 22.51 4.82 19.15
N LEU A 166 21.35 5.28 19.64
CA LEU A 166 20.04 4.70 19.35
C LEU A 166 19.25 5.66 18.46
N ASN A 167 18.69 5.16 17.37
CA ASN A 167 17.80 5.92 16.48
C ASN A 167 16.35 5.56 16.78
N ARG A 168 15.46 6.56 16.79
CA ARG A 168 14.03 6.36 17.09
C ARG A 168 13.19 6.49 15.83
N ILE A 169 12.29 5.53 15.61
CA ILE A 169 11.28 5.53 14.55
C ILE A 169 9.92 5.39 15.22
N GLY A 170 9.24 6.51 15.48
CA GLY A 170 8.01 6.49 16.28
C GLY A 170 8.26 5.94 17.69
N ASN A 171 7.67 4.79 18.02
CA ASN A 171 7.90 4.00 19.23
C ASN A 171 8.83 2.79 19.01
N LEU A 172 9.68 2.81 17.99
CA LEU A 172 10.67 1.78 17.71
C LEU A 172 12.08 2.34 17.90
N LEU A 173 13.04 1.46 18.19
CA LEU A 173 14.44 1.77 18.36
C LEU A 173 15.32 0.89 17.46
N VAL A 174 16.22 1.53 16.72
CA VAL A 174 17.22 0.89 15.87
C VAL A 174 18.62 1.28 16.37
N PRO A 175 19.42 0.36 16.92
CA PRO A 175 20.80 0.64 17.29
C PRO A 175 21.65 1.04 16.09
N ASN A 176 22.58 1.99 16.25
CA ASN A 176 23.50 2.39 15.18
C ASN A 176 24.34 1.24 14.62
N ASP A 177 24.67 0.25 15.47
CA ASP A 177 25.39 -0.96 15.07
C ASP A 177 24.70 -1.71 13.92
N ASN A 178 23.37 -1.60 13.80
CA ASN A 178 22.62 -2.16 12.68
C ASN A 178 23.06 -1.55 11.34
N TYR A 179 23.31 -0.24 11.30
CA TYR A 179 23.76 0.47 10.08
C TYR A 179 25.25 0.22 9.80
N CYS A 180 26.07 0.01 10.82
CA CYS A 180 27.46 -0.43 10.63
C CYS A 180 27.51 -1.82 9.95
N LYS A 181 26.70 -2.77 10.44
CA LYS A 181 26.56 -4.09 9.79
C LYS A 181 26.02 -3.98 8.36
N PHE A 182 25.16 -3.01 8.10
CA PHE A 182 24.64 -2.76 6.76
C PHE A 182 25.72 -2.23 5.83
N GLU A 183 26.56 -1.28 6.27
CA GLU A 183 27.73 -0.82 5.53
C GLU A 183 28.65 -2.00 5.16
N ASP A 184 29.03 -2.81 6.16
CA ASP A 184 29.92 -3.97 5.96
C ASP A 184 29.35 -4.97 4.93
N TRP A 185 28.03 -5.13 4.91
CA TRP A 185 27.34 -6.03 3.99
C TRP A 185 27.20 -5.45 2.57
N ILE A 186 26.84 -4.17 2.44
CA ILE A 186 26.44 -3.60 1.14
C ILE A 186 27.59 -3.06 0.31
N ILE A 187 28.65 -2.54 0.93
CA ILE A 187 29.77 -1.94 0.21
C ILE A 187 30.43 -2.93 -0.77
N PRO A 188 30.72 -4.19 -0.41
CA PRO A 188 31.25 -5.17 -1.36
C PRO A 188 30.30 -5.47 -2.54
N ILE A 189 28.98 -5.31 -2.34
CA ILE A 189 28.00 -5.48 -3.41
C ILE A 189 28.07 -4.30 -4.38
N PHE A 190 28.21 -3.07 -3.88
CA PHE A 190 28.40 -1.89 -4.73
C PHE A 190 29.69 -1.95 -5.54
N ASP A 191 30.77 -2.52 -4.99
CA ASP A 191 32.00 -2.78 -5.74
C ASP A 191 31.76 -3.75 -6.92
N GLN A 192 31.01 -4.82 -6.69
CA GLN A 192 30.61 -5.76 -7.76
C GLN A 192 29.73 -5.07 -8.80
N MET A 193 28.74 -4.30 -8.36
CA MET A 193 27.84 -3.57 -9.25
C MET A 193 28.58 -2.55 -10.12
N LEU A 194 29.56 -1.84 -9.58
CA LEU A 194 30.41 -0.94 -10.35
C LEU A 194 31.29 -1.72 -11.35
N GLY A 195 31.83 -2.87 -10.95
CA GLY A 195 32.55 -3.77 -11.85
C GLY A 195 31.70 -4.24 -13.03
N GLU A 196 30.47 -4.68 -12.76
CA GLU A 196 29.49 -5.11 -13.78
C GLU A 196 29.09 -3.93 -14.68
N GLN A 197 28.93 -2.73 -14.12
CA GLN A 197 28.66 -1.53 -14.92
C GLN A 197 29.80 -1.23 -15.91
N ASN A 198 31.05 -1.29 -15.44
CA ASN A 198 32.22 -0.91 -16.24
C ASN A 198 32.63 -1.99 -17.25
N ASN A 199 32.45 -3.26 -16.91
CA ASN A 199 32.96 -4.39 -17.71
C ASN A 199 31.87 -5.08 -18.55
N GLU A 200 30.62 -5.03 -18.11
CA GLU A 200 29.49 -5.72 -18.75
C GLU A 200 28.43 -4.74 -19.30
N ASN A 201 28.69 -3.42 -19.23
CA ASN A 201 27.76 -2.36 -19.64
C ASN A 201 26.39 -2.44 -18.95
N VAL A 202 26.35 -2.92 -17.70
CA VAL A 202 25.10 -2.94 -16.92
C VAL A 202 24.73 -1.53 -16.47
N LEU A 203 23.62 -1.00 -16.97
CA LEU A 203 23.03 0.23 -16.44
C LEU A 203 22.04 -0.09 -15.32
N TRP A 204 22.43 0.26 -14.09
CA TRP A 204 21.62 0.08 -12.90
C TRP A 204 20.45 1.06 -12.87
N THR A 205 19.33 0.57 -12.36
CA THR A 205 18.15 1.37 -12.00
C THR A 205 17.78 1.02 -10.55
N PRO A 206 16.97 1.82 -9.84
CA PRO A 206 16.53 1.47 -8.51
C PRO A 206 15.94 0.05 -8.42
N SER A 207 15.04 -0.35 -9.32
CA SER A 207 14.48 -1.70 -9.29
C SER A 207 15.51 -2.82 -9.53
N LYS A 208 16.47 -2.64 -10.45
CA LYS A 208 17.56 -3.62 -10.68
C LYS A 208 18.48 -3.74 -9.47
N LEU A 209 18.83 -2.60 -8.86
CA LEU A 209 19.65 -2.56 -7.64
C LEU A 209 18.91 -3.28 -6.50
N ILE A 210 17.63 -2.97 -6.28
CA ILE A 210 16.81 -3.60 -5.24
C ILE A 210 16.70 -5.11 -5.46
N ALA A 211 16.49 -5.57 -6.71
CA ALA A 211 16.47 -6.99 -7.05
C ALA A 211 17.83 -7.66 -6.76
N ARG A 212 18.95 -6.99 -7.05
CA ARG A 212 20.30 -7.46 -6.67
C ARG A 212 20.43 -7.60 -5.15
N LEU A 213 20.00 -6.60 -4.38
CA LEU A 213 20.07 -6.67 -2.91
C LEU A 213 19.19 -7.81 -2.35
N GLY A 214 17.98 -8.01 -2.89
CA GLY A 214 17.13 -9.15 -2.54
C GLY A 214 17.76 -10.51 -2.88
N LYS A 215 18.51 -10.60 -3.98
CA LYS A 215 19.31 -11.78 -4.32
C LYS A 215 20.45 -12.02 -3.32
N GLU A 216 21.17 -10.97 -2.93
CA GLU A 216 22.35 -11.09 -2.08
C GLU A 216 22.03 -11.36 -0.61
N ILE A 217 20.89 -10.88 -0.10
CA ILE A 217 20.55 -11.05 1.32
C ILE A 217 20.28 -12.52 1.68
N LYS A 218 19.85 -13.34 0.71
CA LYS A 218 19.66 -14.81 0.82
C LYS A 218 18.94 -15.24 2.10
N ASN A 219 17.92 -14.47 2.51
CA ASN A 219 17.24 -14.66 3.77
C ASN A 219 15.71 -14.67 3.54
N GLU A 220 15.06 -15.79 3.86
CA GLU A 220 13.61 -15.97 3.65
C GLU A 220 12.73 -15.10 4.55
N SER A 221 13.31 -14.41 5.54
CA SER A 221 12.60 -13.39 6.32
C SER A 221 12.48 -12.05 5.58
N SER A 222 13.28 -11.81 4.53
CA SER A 222 13.24 -10.59 3.73
C SER A 222 12.11 -10.64 2.70
N TYR A 223 11.32 -9.57 2.61
CA TYR A 223 10.35 -9.47 1.52
C TYR A 223 11.06 -9.23 0.18
N LEU A 224 12.21 -8.56 0.17
CA LEU A 224 13.01 -8.32 -1.04
C LEU A 224 13.61 -9.60 -1.62
N TYR A 225 14.00 -10.55 -0.76
CA TYR A 225 14.39 -11.88 -1.22
C TYR A 225 13.25 -12.58 -1.97
N TRP A 226 12.03 -12.54 -1.43
CA TRP A 226 10.87 -13.10 -2.09
C TRP A 226 10.47 -12.33 -3.36
N ALA A 227 10.61 -10.99 -3.35
CA ALA A 227 10.41 -10.17 -4.53
C ALA A 227 11.32 -10.63 -5.68
N TYR A 228 12.62 -10.78 -5.40
CA TYR A 228 13.59 -11.29 -6.35
C TYR A 228 13.25 -12.73 -6.81
N LYS A 229 12.99 -13.65 -5.87
CA LYS A 229 12.68 -15.05 -6.17
C LYS A 229 11.43 -15.24 -7.03
N ASN A 230 10.43 -14.38 -6.85
CA ASN A 230 9.16 -14.44 -7.54
C ASN A 230 9.06 -13.46 -8.72
N ASN A 231 10.16 -12.77 -9.06
CA ASN A 231 10.22 -11.80 -10.15
C ASN A 231 9.15 -10.69 -10.03
N ILE A 232 8.96 -10.19 -8.81
CA ILE A 232 8.09 -9.06 -8.50
C ILE A 232 8.97 -7.80 -8.47
N PRO A 233 8.80 -6.84 -9.40
CA PRO A 233 9.58 -5.62 -9.40
C PRO A 233 9.22 -4.74 -8.19
N VAL A 234 10.26 -4.16 -7.58
CA VAL A 234 10.15 -3.21 -6.48
C VAL A 234 10.74 -1.88 -6.94
N PHE A 235 9.90 -0.86 -7.06
CA PHE A 235 10.31 0.48 -7.46
C PHE A 235 10.50 1.39 -6.24
N CYS A 236 11.51 2.24 -6.29
CA CYS A 236 11.79 3.24 -5.26
C CYS A 236 12.26 4.54 -5.92
N PRO A 237 11.35 5.49 -6.20
CA PRO A 237 11.69 6.71 -6.95
C PRO A 237 12.74 7.58 -6.27
N GLY A 238 12.77 7.55 -4.93
CA GLY A 238 13.68 8.33 -4.10
C GLY A 238 14.82 7.52 -3.49
N LEU A 239 15.40 6.54 -4.21
CA LEU A 239 16.36 5.54 -3.70
C LEU A 239 17.50 6.07 -2.81
N THR A 240 17.92 7.31 -3.01
CA THR A 240 19.04 7.92 -2.25
C THR A 240 18.61 8.56 -0.93
N ASP A 241 17.33 8.58 -0.60
CA ASP A 241 16.79 9.24 0.61
C ASP A 241 16.78 8.31 1.83
N GLY A 242 17.96 7.87 2.29
CA GLY A 242 18.10 6.97 3.44
C GLY A 242 19.53 6.45 3.63
N SER A 243 19.71 5.50 4.54
CA SER A 243 21.02 4.85 4.78
C SER A 243 21.60 4.22 3.51
N LEU A 244 20.77 3.69 2.60
CA LEU A 244 21.21 3.22 1.29
C LEU A 244 21.90 4.33 0.48
N GLY A 245 21.36 5.55 0.54
CA GLY A 245 21.96 6.74 -0.06
C GLY A 245 23.27 7.15 0.60
N ASP A 246 23.35 7.05 1.93
CA ASP A 246 24.60 7.29 2.66
C ASP A 246 25.70 6.31 2.22
N MET A 247 25.35 5.03 2.03
CA MET A 247 26.30 4.02 1.55
C MET A 247 26.74 4.27 0.10
N LEU A 248 25.83 4.69 -0.78
CA LEU A 248 26.18 5.13 -2.13
C LEU A 248 27.10 6.35 -2.11
N TYR A 249 26.83 7.31 -1.22
CA TYR A 249 27.66 8.49 -1.02
C TYR A 249 29.09 8.09 -0.60
N PHE A 250 29.25 7.30 0.47
CA PHE A 250 30.58 6.89 0.93
C PHE A 250 31.31 6.02 -0.09
N HIS A 251 30.59 5.11 -0.76
CA HIS A 251 31.14 4.30 -1.85
C HIS A 251 31.71 5.16 -2.98
N SER A 252 31.00 6.23 -3.37
CA SER A 252 31.41 7.10 -4.48
C SER A 252 32.76 7.80 -4.28
N PHE A 253 33.17 8.07 -3.04
CA PHE A 253 34.50 8.64 -2.74
C PHE A 253 35.62 7.59 -2.80
N ARG A 254 35.30 6.33 -2.47
CA ARG A 254 36.27 5.23 -2.48
C ARG A 254 36.44 4.67 -3.90
N ASN A 255 35.33 4.40 -4.57
CA ASN A 255 35.23 3.81 -5.91
C ASN A 255 34.20 4.59 -6.76
N PRO A 256 34.63 5.72 -7.37
CA PRO A 256 33.71 6.60 -8.09
C PRO A 256 33.15 5.95 -9.36
N GLY A 257 31.92 6.33 -9.72
CA GLY A 257 31.35 6.08 -11.04
C GLY A 257 30.09 5.23 -11.08
N LEU A 258 29.59 4.70 -9.97
CA LEU A 258 28.32 3.94 -9.96
C LEU A 258 27.15 4.86 -10.33
N ILE A 259 26.40 4.52 -11.37
CA ILE A 259 25.27 5.30 -11.88
C ILE A 259 23.99 4.49 -11.69
N VAL A 260 22.97 5.15 -11.13
CA VAL A 260 21.62 4.58 -10.97
C VAL A 260 20.63 5.45 -11.73
N ASP A 261 20.14 4.95 -12.86
CA ASP A 261 19.24 5.68 -13.76
C ASP A 261 17.77 5.52 -13.34
N ILE A 262 17.14 6.65 -13.05
CA ILE A 262 15.71 6.73 -12.71
C ILE A 262 14.82 6.78 -13.95
N VAL A 263 15.36 7.14 -15.13
CA VAL A 263 14.57 7.28 -16.37
C VAL A 263 14.15 5.91 -16.91
N GLN A 264 15.07 4.94 -16.94
CA GLN A 264 14.69 3.56 -17.25
C GLN A 264 13.71 2.98 -16.24
N ASP A 265 13.84 3.33 -14.96
CA ASP A 265 12.97 2.81 -13.90
C ASP A 265 11.54 3.33 -14.02
N ILE A 266 11.33 4.63 -14.29
CA ILE A 266 9.99 5.17 -14.53
C ILE A 266 9.37 4.60 -15.83
N ARG A 267 10.18 4.33 -16.86
CA ARG A 267 9.70 3.64 -18.06
C ARG A 267 9.23 2.23 -17.73
N ALA A 268 9.98 1.49 -16.91
CA ALA A 268 9.61 0.15 -16.46
C ALA A 268 8.32 0.20 -15.61
N MET A 269 8.25 1.07 -14.60
CA MET A 269 7.07 1.24 -13.74
C MET A 269 5.81 1.60 -14.55
N ASN A 270 5.89 2.58 -15.44
CA ASN A 270 4.75 2.92 -16.30
C ASN A 270 4.40 1.78 -17.25
N GLY A 271 5.40 1.05 -17.75
CA GLY A 271 5.22 -0.15 -18.58
C GLY A 271 4.40 -1.24 -17.87
N GLU A 272 4.56 -1.42 -16.56
CA GLU A 272 3.77 -2.37 -15.79
C GLU A 272 2.26 -2.11 -15.88
N ALA A 273 1.86 -0.83 -15.94
CA ALA A 273 0.45 -0.42 -16.05
C ALA A 273 -0.01 -0.35 -17.52
N VAL A 274 0.76 0.27 -18.41
CA VAL A 274 0.42 0.43 -19.84
C VAL A 274 0.22 -0.92 -20.52
N HIS A 275 1.05 -1.91 -20.20
CA HIS A 275 0.98 -3.26 -20.76
C HIS A 275 0.11 -4.21 -19.93
N ALA A 276 -0.69 -3.71 -18.99
CA ALA A 276 -1.55 -4.56 -18.19
C ALA A 276 -2.72 -5.16 -18.99
N SER A 277 -3.21 -4.47 -20.02
CA SER A 277 -4.33 -4.96 -20.86
C SER A 277 -4.06 -6.36 -21.41
N PRO A 278 -5.04 -7.29 -21.35
CA PRO A 278 -6.45 -7.11 -20.99
C PRO A 278 -6.77 -7.20 -19.48
N ARG A 279 -5.76 -7.22 -18.60
CA ARG A 279 -5.98 -7.24 -17.14
C ARG A 279 -6.57 -5.91 -16.65
N LYS A 280 -7.44 -5.98 -15.65
CA LYS A 280 -7.69 -4.85 -14.74
C LYS A 280 -6.46 -4.57 -13.87
N THR A 281 -6.32 -3.35 -13.38
CA THR A 281 -5.32 -3.01 -12.35
C THR A 281 -6.00 -2.61 -11.05
N GLY A 282 -5.41 -3.03 -9.94
CA GLY A 282 -5.87 -2.70 -8.60
C GLY A 282 -4.73 -2.12 -7.76
N MET A 283 -5.04 -1.12 -6.94
CA MET A 283 -4.07 -0.44 -6.09
C MET A 283 -4.40 -0.66 -4.62
N ILE A 284 -3.45 -1.20 -3.85
CA ILE A 284 -3.48 -1.18 -2.38
C ILE A 284 -2.36 -0.26 -1.91
N ILE A 285 -2.70 0.84 -1.26
CA ILE A 285 -1.73 1.86 -0.86
C ILE A 285 -1.81 2.09 0.65
N LEU A 286 -0.71 1.80 1.34
CA LEU A 286 -0.55 1.93 2.79
C LEU A 286 0.32 3.15 3.09
N GLY A 287 -0.31 4.24 3.52
CA GLY A 287 0.33 5.54 3.69
C GLY A 287 0.12 6.48 2.49
N GLY A 288 1.09 7.36 2.25
CA GLY A 288 1.03 8.43 1.25
C GLY A 288 2.36 8.63 0.53
N GLY A 289 2.68 9.87 0.15
CA GLY A 289 3.97 10.25 -0.42
C GLY A 289 4.29 9.60 -1.76
N LEU A 290 5.58 9.34 -2.01
CA LEU A 290 6.06 8.78 -3.28
C LEU A 290 5.36 7.47 -3.67
N PRO A 291 5.20 6.46 -2.79
CA PRO A 291 4.51 5.22 -3.17
C PRO A 291 3.10 5.45 -3.68
N LYS A 292 2.32 6.32 -3.02
CA LYS A 292 0.97 6.68 -3.45
C LYS A 292 1.00 7.33 -4.83
N HIS A 293 1.72 8.43 -4.96
CA HIS A 293 1.69 9.21 -6.18
C HIS A 293 2.24 8.42 -7.38
N HIS A 294 3.32 7.66 -7.18
CA HIS A 294 3.99 6.93 -8.25
C HIS A 294 3.13 5.79 -8.83
N ILE A 295 2.42 5.03 -7.97
CA ILE A 295 1.48 3.99 -8.41
C ILE A 295 0.29 4.60 -9.15
N CYS A 296 -0.31 5.65 -8.59
CA CYS A 296 -1.44 6.34 -9.23
C CYS A 296 -1.04 6.94 -10.58
N ASN A 297 0.15 7.55 -10.68
CA ASN A 297 0.64 8.16 -11.91
C ASN A 297 0.95 7.13 -13.00
N ALA A 298 1.44 5.94 -12.64
CA ALA A 298 1.59 4.85 -13.61
C ALA A 298 0.23 4.39 -14.16
N ASN A 299 -0.78 4.27 -13.29
CA ASN A 299 -2.13 3.88 -13.71
C ASN A 299 -2.86 4.96 -14.52
N MET A 300 -2.49 6.23 -14.38
CA MET A 300 -2.95 7.29 -15.28
C MET A 300 -2.63 7.00 -16.75
N MET A 301 -1.49 6.35 -17.03
CA MET A 301 -1.05 6.01 -18.39
C MET A 301 -1.93 4.96 -19.07
N ARG A 302 -2.84 4.30 -18.34
CA ARG A 302 -3.85 3.38 -18.86
C ARG A 302 -5.29 3.88 -18.63
N ASN A 303 -5.47 5.19 -18.47
CA ASN A 303 -6.73 5.85 -18.12
C ASN A 303 -7.33 5.37 -16.79
N GLY A 304 -6.47 5.10 -15.80
CA GLY A 304 -6.84 4.88 -14.41
C GLY A 304 -6.93 3.42 -14.00
N ALA A 305 -6.80 3.18 -12.70
CA ALA A 305 -7.00 1.87 -12.08
C ALA A 305 -8.50 1.53 -11.92
N ASP A 306 -8.79 0.23 -11.87
CA ASP A 306 -10.14 -0.33 -11.77
C ASP A 306 -10.57 -0.55 -10.30
N TYR A 307 -9.61 -0.74 -9.40
CA TYR A 307 -9.82 -0.89 -7.95
C TYR A 307 -8.79 -0.03 -7.19
N ALA A 308 -9.21 0.62 -6.10
CA ALA A 308 -8.29 1.38 -5.24
C ALA A 308 -8.67 1.33 -3.76
N VAL A 309 -7.72 0.89 -2.93
CA VAL A 309 -7.87 0.84 -1.47
C VAL A 309 -6.72 1.62 -0.85
N PHE A 310 -7.04 2.73 -0.19
CA PHE A 310 -6.07 3.55 0.53
C PHE A 310 -6.24 3.36 2.03
N ILE A 311 -5.15 3.06 2.75
CA ILE A 311 -5.13 3.01 4.21
C ILE A 311 -4.07 4.00 4.69
N ASN A 312 -4.48 5.17 5.16
CA ASN A 312 -3.55 6.19 5.64
C ASN A 312 -4.19 7.13 6.67
N THR A 313 -3.38 7.91 7.35
CA THR A 313 -3.82 8.84 8.39
C THR A 313 -3.88 10.30 7.94
N ALA A 314 -3.55 10.57 6.66
CA ALA A 314 -3.45 11.92 6.12
C ALA A 314 -4.83 12.52 5.83
N GLN A 315 -4.93 13.83 5.98
CA GLN A 315 -6.18 14.60 5.90
C GLN A 315 -6.18 15.55 4.70
N GLU A 316 -7.34 15.83 4.13
CA GLU A 316 -7.44 16.58 2.87
C GLU A 316 -7.19 18.10 3.01
N TYR A 317 -7.36 18.67 4.21
CA TYR A 317 -7.43 20.12 4.40
C TYR A 317 -6.13 20.88 4.07
N ASP A 318 -4.99 20.19 4.03
CA ASP A 318 -3.68 20.78 3.74
C ASP A 318 -3.31 20.75 2.25
N GLY A 319 -4.19 20.19 1.40
CA GLY A 319 -3.96 20.10 -0.05
C GLY A 319 -2.85 19.12 -0.44
N SER A 320 -2.42 18.22 0.46
CA SER A 320 -1.39 17.23 0.15
C SER A 320 -1.93 16.06 -0.68
N ASP A 321 -1.13 15.58 -1.64
CA ASP A 321 -1.46 14.32 -2.35
C ASP A 321 -1.65 13.16 -1.37
N SER A 322 -0.85 13.10 -0.30
CA SER A 322 -1.02 12.09 0.76
C SER A 322 -2.42 12.10 1.37
N GLY A 323 -2.96 13.30 1.64
CA GLY A 323 -4.26 13.53 2.26
C GLY A 323 -5.46 13.43 1.33
N ALA A 324 -5.24 13.56 0.02
CA ALA A 324 -6.28 13.50 -1.00
C ALA A 324 -7.19 12.25 -0.88
N ARG A 325 -8.48 12.45 -1.14
CA ARG A 325 -9.45 11.35 -1.26
C ARG A 325 -9.29 10.64 -2.62
N PRO A 326 -9.73 9.37 -2.76
CA PRO A 326 -9.70 8.67 -4.05
C PRO A 326 -10.37 9.46 -5.19
N ASP A 327 -11.44 10.18 -4.89
CA ASP A 327 -12.19 11.01 -5.83
C ASP A 327 -11.33 12.11 -6.49
N GLU A 328 -10.35 12.68 -5.76
CA GLU A 328 -9.40 13.62 -6.38
C GLU A 328 -8.58 12.90 -7.47
N ALA A 329 -8.14 11.67 -7.23
CA ALA A 329 -7.38 10.90 -8.22
C ALA A 329 -8.23 10.51 -9.45
N VAL A 330 -9.56 10.42 -9.33
CA VAL A 330 -10.48 10.27 -10.47
C VAL A 330 -10.41 11.50 -11.38
N SER A 331 -10.36 12.72 -10.83
CA SER A 331 -10.26 13.95 -11.63
C SER A 331 -9.02 14.03 -12.54
N TRP A 332 -7.95 13.33 -12.17
CA TRP A 332 -6.70 13.23 -12.93
C TRP A 332 -6.67 12.06 -13.93
N GLY A 333 -7.69 11.19 -13.92
CA GLY A 333 -7.67 9.92 -14.65
C GLY A 333 -6.66 8.90 -14.08
N LYS A 334 -6.18 9.09 -12.84
CA LYS A 334 -5.35 8.11 -12.12
C LYS A 334 -6.18 6.92 -11.62
N ILE A 335 -7.49 7.14 -11.43
CA ILE A 335 -8.51 6.15 -11.11
C ILE A 335 -9.65 6.32 -12.10
N ARG A 336 -10.28 5.21 -12.53
CA ARG A 336 -11.45 5.26 -13.43
C ARG A 336 -12.70 5.78 -12.70
N ASP A 337 -13.59 6.42 -13.44
CA ASP A 337 -14.90 6.87 -12.95
C ASP A 337 -15.79 5.74 -12.39
N SER A 338 -15.66 4.56 -12.98
CA SER A 338 -16.37 3.32 -12.64
C SER A 338 -15.64 2.44 -11.62
N ALA A 339 -14.49 2.90 -11.11
CA ALA A 339 -13.67 2.14 -10.19
C ALA A 339 -14.35 1.95 -8.83
N GLN A 340 -14.11 0.80 -8.21
CA GLN A 340 -14.45 0.59 -6.80
C GLN A 340 -13.33 1.16 -5.93
N THR A 341 -13.64 2.18 -5.13
CA THR A 341 -12.63 2.86 -4.32
C THR A 341 -13.04 3.04 -2.87
N VAL A 342 -12.05 2.99 -1.99
CA VAL A 342 -12.26 3.21 -0.56
C VAL A 342 -11.01 3.77 0.10
N LYS A 343 -11.22 4.66 1.07
CA LYS A 343 -10.16 5.18 1.94
C LYS A 343 -10.49 4.87 3.39
N VAL A 344 -9.58 4.17 4.07
CA VAL A 344 -9.63 3.88 5.49
C VAL A 344 -8.68 4.84 6.21
N HIS A 345 -9.25 5.74 7.01
CA HIS A 345 -8.51 6.66 7.87
C HIS A 345 -8.06 5.92 9.14
N CYS A 346 -6.98 5.15 9.04
CA CYS A 346 -6.45 4.31 10.12
C CYS A 346 -4.93 4.13 9.99
N ASP A 347 -4.26 3.83 11.10
CA ASP A 347 -2.88 3.33 11.08
C ASP A 347 -2.85 1.95 10.43
N ALA A 348 -2.03 1.78 9.39
CA ALA A 348 -1.95 0.53 8.64
C ALA A 348 -1.43 -0.66 9.49
N THR A 349 -0.72 -0.40 10.59
CA THR A 349 -0.33 -1.46 11.54
C THR A 349 -1.52 -2.14 12.22
N ILE A 350 -2.69 -1.49 12.23
CA ILE A 350 -3.95 -2.03 12.73
C ILE A 350 -4.77 -2.61 11.59
N ALA A 351 -5.06 -1.80 10.56
CA ALA A 351 -6.02 -2.17 9.52
C ALA A 351 -5.48 -3.23 8.54
N PHE A 352 -4.20 -3.17 8.17
CA PHE A 352 -3.68 -4.02 7.09
C PHE A 352 -3.56 -5.51 7.45
N PRO A 353 -3.11 -5.91 8.66
CA PRO A 353 -3.15 -7.32 9.06
C PRO A 353 -4.57 -7.91 9.04
N LEU A 354 -5.59 -7.14 9.46
CA LEU A 354 -6.99 -7.56 9.42
C LEU A 354 -7.50 -7.69 7.99
N LEU A 355 -7.16 -6.73 7.13
CA LEU A 355 -7.48 -6.81 5.71
C LEU A 355 -6.88 -8.07 5.09
N VAL A 356 -5.60 -8.37 5.35
CA VAL A 356 -4.92 -9.56 4.82
C VAL A 356 -5.54 -10.85 5.35
N ALA A 357 -5.97 -10.90 6.62
CA ALA A 357 -6.65 -12.06 7.19
C ALA A 357 -7.94 -12.42 6.45
N GLU A 358 -8.77 -11.42 6.12
CA GLU A 358 -10.08 -11.60 5.47
C GLU A 358 -10.01 -11.62 3.92
N THR A 359 -8.82 -11.48 3.35
CA THR A 359 -8.64 -11.41 1.89
C THR A 359 -7.56 -12.39 1.40
N PHE A 360 -6.29 -12.01 1.49
CA PHE A 360 -5.18 -12.76 0.93
C PHE A 360 -4.94 -14.09 1.64
N ALA A 361 -4.93 -14.08 2.98
CA ALA A 361 -4.60 -15.25 3.78
C ALA A 361 -5.63 -16.37 3.64
N SER A 362 -6.92 -16.03 3.49
CA SER A 362 -8.00 -17.01 3.30
C SER A 362 -7.90 -17.78 1.98
N ARG A 363 -7.09 -17.30 1.03
CA ARG A 363 -6.83 -17.94 -0.26
C ARG A 363 -5.61 -18.87 -0.27
N VAL A 364 -4.81 -18.90 0.78
CA VAL A 364 -3.68 -19.84 0.89
C VAL A 364 -4.19 -21.17 1.44
N LYS A 365 -3.95 -22.25 0.70
CA LYS A 365 -4.17 -23.59 1.24
C LYS A 365 -3.20 -23.82 2.40
N PRO A 366 -3.67 -24.19 3.60
CA PRO A 366 -2.76 -24.51 4.69
C PRO A 366 -1.78 -25.61 4.23
N PRO A 367 -0.49 -25.53 4.60
CA PRO A 367 0.41 -26.64 4.38
C PRO A 367 -0.16 -27.87 5.10
N HIS A 368 -0.38 -28.94 4.34
CA HIS A 368 -0.86 -30.22 4.85
C HIS A 368 0.11 -30.84 5.86
#